data_AF-A0AAU7Z8E1-F1
#
_entry.id   AF-A0AAU7Z8E1-F1
#
_cell.length_a   1.000
_cell.length_b   1.000
_cell.length_c   1.000
_cell.angle_alpha   90.00
_cell.angle_beta   90.00
_cell.angle_gamma   90.00
#
_symmetry.space_group_name_H-M   'P 1'
#
loop_
_entity.id
_entity.type
_entity.pdbx_description
1 polymer ?
#
loop_
_entity_poly.entity_id
_entity_poly.type
_entity_poly.pdbx_seq_one_letter_code
_entity_poly.pdbx_strand_id
1 'polypeptide(L)'
;MANINVVNLAGAKVGEFELVDEVFGAEINDGLLWESVKHYRAALRQGTAATKNRNQVSGAGKKLWKQKGTGRARVGSIRTPLWRGGGTVHGPKPRSYEYAFPQKKLMGALRSAISAKINDGKFTIVDSFEVAEAKTKLFRTALDKLEAGKTTLLVESSRKLDEKLYLGSRNLAGVELVLSSEVHPYDLLRYEHAVFSKDAIEALQETLKKFVSKRSKSTAERSKVAQKEVA
;
A
#
# COMPACT_ATOMS: atom_id res chain seq x y z
N MET A 1 -14.61 22.17 8.20
CA MET A 1 -14.83 21.40 6.96
C MET A 1 -13.83 21.96 5.98
N ALA A 2 -13.02 21.11 5.37
CA ALA A 2 -12.05 21.54 4.36
C ALA A 2 -12.70 21.47 2.98
N ASN A 3 -12.78 22.61 2.29
CA ASN A 3 -13.21 22.67 0.90
C ASN A 3 -11.99 22.49 0.00
N ILE A 4 -12.00 21.48 -0.86
CA ILE A 4 -10.96 21.27 -1.88
C ILE A 4 -11.55 21.55 -3.25
N ASN A 5 -10.79 22.26 -4.09
CA ASN A 5 -11.20 22.57 -5.45
C ASN A 5 -11.24 21.29 -6.29
N VAL A 6 -12.33 21.12 -7.05
CA VAL A 6 -12.42 20.11 -8.10
C VAL A 6 -11.96 20.74 -9.41
N VAL A 7 -10.96 20.13 -10.04
CA VAL A 7 -10.42 20.58 -11.32
C VAL A 7 -10.82 19.63 -12.44
N ASN A 8 -10.82 20.11 -13.68
CA ASN A 8 -10.90 19.23 -14.85
C ASN A 8 -9.49 18.77 -15.27
N LEU A 9 -9.41 17.88 -16.26
CA LEU A 9 -8.15 17.44 -16.87
C LEU A 9 -7.34 18.56 -17.55
N ALA A 10 -7.93 19.73 -17.76
CA ALA A 10 -7.25 20.91 -18.27
C ALA A 10 -6.66 21.80 -17.16
N GLY A 11 -6.88 21.47 -15.88
CA GLY A 11 -6.44 22.24 -14.72
C GLY A 11 -7.36 23.39 -14.32
N ALA A 12 -8.50 23.57 -15.00
CA ALA A 12 -9.47 24.60 -14.65
C ALA A 12 -10.38 24.13 -13.51
N LYS A 13 -10.67 25.04 -12.56
CA LYS A 13 -11.61 24.79 -11.46
C LYS A 13 -13.03 24.65 -12.01
N VAL A 14 -13.66 23.50 -11.75
CA VAL A 14 -15.04 23.19 -12.14
C VAL A 14 -15.99 23.31 -10.96
N GLY A 15 -15.50 23.09 -9.73
CA GLY A 15 -16.31 23.21 -8.53
C GLY A 15 -15.50 23.11 -7.23
N GLU A 16 -16.20 22.97 -6.13
CA GLU A 16 -15.64 22.68 -4.81
C GLU A 16 -16.25 21.38 -4.27
N PHE A 17 -15.44 20.61 -3.56
CA PHE A 17 -15.85 19.39 -2.90
C PHE A 17 -15.62 19.51 -1.40
N GLU A 18 -16.66 19.22 -0.63
CA GLU A 18 -16.61 19.28 0.84
C GLU A 18 -16.07 17.98 1.41
N LEU A 19 -14.89 18.05 2.03
CA LEU A 19 -14.30 16.92 2.75
C LEU A 19 -14.73 16.94 4.21
N VAL A 20 -15.10 15.77 4.69
CA VAL A 20 -15.52 15.60 6.08
C VAL A 20 -14.28 15.59 6.98
N ASP A 21 -14.14 16.63 7.82
CA ASP A 21 -13.02 16.78 8.77
C ASP A 21 -12.81 15.56 9.66
N GLU A 22 -13.91 14.87 10.03
CA GLU A 22 -13.85 13.67 10.87
C GLU A 22 -13.00 12.54 10.23
N VAL A 23 -12.93 12.54 8.90
CA VAL A 23 -12.22 11.54 8.11
C VAL A 23 -10.84 12.04 7.71
N PHE A 24 -10.72 13.29 7.25
CA PHE A 24 -9.51 13.83 6.62
C PHE A 24 -8.75 14.86 7.45
N GLY A 25 -9.34 15.38 8.53
CA GLY A 25 -8.70 16.25 9.53
C GLY A 25 -8.18 15.50 10.76
N ALA A 26 -7.96 14.19 10.63
CA ALA A 26 -7.40 13.38 11.71
C ALA A 26 -5.90 13.63 11.87
N GLU A 27 -5.41 13.60 13.11
CA GLU A 27 -3.97 13.69 13.40
C GLU A 27 -3.21 12.55 12.69
N ILE A 28 -2.09 12.90 12.05
CA ILE A 28 -1.26 11.95 11.31
C ILE A 28 -0.57 11.01 12.31
N ASN A 29 -0.86 9.72 12.21
CA ASN A 29 -0.23 8.70 13.06
C ASN A 29 0.87 7.95 12.31
N ASP A 30 2.12 8.39 12.49
CA ASP A 30 3.30 7.82 11.82
C ASP A 30 3.53 6.33 12.17
N GLY A 31 3.29 5.95 13.43
CA GLY A 31 3.45 4.56 13.87
C GLY A 31 2.48 3.61 13.16
N LEU A 32 1.24 4.06 12.97
CA LEU A 32 0.20 3.31 12.27
C LEU A 32 0.50 3.22 10.76
N LEU A 33 0.99 4.31 10.16
CA LEU A 33 1.45 4.31 8.77
C LEU A 33 2.58 3.32 8.56
N TRP A 34 3.62 3.36 9.40
CA TRP A 34 4.74 2.42 9.36
C TRP A 34 4.30 0.96 9.49
N GLU A 35 3.41 0.65 10.45
CA GLU A 35 2.89 -0.71 10.66
C GLU A 35 2.14 -1.21 9.41
N SER A 36 1.30 -0.35 8.80
CA SER A 36 0.55 -0.68 7.60
C SER A 36 1.44 -0.95 6.38
N VAL A 37 2.50 -0.16 6.19
CA VAL A 37 3.48 -0.35 5.12
C VAL A 37 4.27 -1.64 5.33
N LYS A 38 4.68 -1.93 6.57
CA LYS A 38 5.38 -3.16 6.91
C LYS A 38 4.50 -4.39 6.66
N HIS A 39 3.22 -4.32 7.02
CA HIS A 39 2.24 -5.36 6.73
C HIS A 39 2.12 -5.62 5.23
N TYR A 40 1.88 -4.58 4.44
CA TYR A 40 1.75 -4.68 2.98
C TYR A 40 2.99 -5.29 2.33
N ARG A 41 4.17 -4.78 2.68
CA ARG A 41 5.45 -5.31 2.16
C ARG A 41 5.73 -6.74 2.62
N ALA A 42 5.26 -7.15 3.80
CA ALA A 42 5.41 -8.52 4.28
C ALA A 42 4.51 -9.48 3.48
N ALA A 43 3.27 -9.10 3.20
CA ALA A 43 2.34 -9.90 2.40
C ALA A 43 2.83 -10.11 0.96
N LEU A 44 3.47 -9.12 0.35
CA LEU A 44 4.06 -9.24 -1.00
C LEU A 44 5.26 -10.20 -1.08
N ARG A 45 5.85 -10.62 0.04
CA ARG A 45 7.03 -11.51 0.03
C ARG A 45 6.62 -12.96 -0.19
N GLN A 46 6.99 -13.51 -1.34
CA GLN A 46 6.69 -14.89 -1.73
C GLN A 46 7.35 -15.96 -0.85
N GLY A 47 8.54 -15.69 -0.29
CA GLY A 47 9.20 -16.60 0.64
C GLY A 47 9.61 -17.96 0.07
N THR A 48 10.03 -18.03 -1.20
CA THR A 48 10.40 -19.27 -1.91
C THR A 48 11.81 -19.80 -1.61
N ALA A 49 12.54 -19.19 -0.68
CA ALA A 49 13.89 -19.59 -0.33
C ALA A 49 13.91 -20.95 0.42
N ALA A 50 14.71 -21.89 -0.06
CA ALA A 50 14.86 -23.21 0.54
C ALA A 50 16.31 -23.70 0.49
N THR A 51 16.78 -24.30 1.58
CA THR A 51 18.03 -25.09 1.61
C THR A 51 17.75 -26.55 1.90
N LYS A 52 18.60 -27.44 1.39
CA LYS A 52 18.51 -28.87 1.67
C LYS A 52 19.06 -29.16 3.06
N ASN A 53 18.21 -29.71 3.91
CA ASN A 53 18.65 -30.29 5.19
C ASN A 53 19.41 -31.59 4.94
N ARG A 54 20.11 -32.12 5.96
CA ARG A 54 20.85 -33.39 5.90
C ARG A 54 20.07 -34.55 5.25
N ASN A 55 18.75 -34.60 5.49
CA ASN A 55 17.88 -35.66 4.97
C ASN A 55 17.58 -35.51 3.47
N GLN A 56 17.59 -34.28 2.95
CA GLN A 56 17.25 -33.94 1.56
C GLN A 56 18.48 -33.91 0.65
N VAL A 57 19.68 -33.82 1.21
CA VAL A 57 20.94 -33.89 0.47
C VAL A 57 21.20 -35.33 0.03
N SER A 58 21.68 -35.51 -1.21
CA SER A 58 22.06 -36.82 -1.74
C SER A 58 23.37 -37.32 -1.13
N GLY A 59 23.51 -38.63 -0.94
CA GLY A 59 24.74 -39.25 -0.43
C GLY A 59 24.52 -40.65 0.14
N ALA A 60 25.56 -41.27 0.70
CA ALA A 60 25.44 -42.58 1.34
C ALA A 60 24.65 -42.50 2.67
N GLY A 61 23.62 -43.35 2.81
CA GLY A 61 22.88 -43.58 4.06
C GLY A 61 23.58 -44.57 5.01
N LYS A 62 24.71 -45.14 4.60
CA LYS A 62 25.53 -46.06 5.38
C LYS A 62 26.59 -45.31 6.18
N LYS A 63 26.88 -45.79 7.39
CA LYS A 63 28.01 -45.33 8.20
C LYS A 63 29.33 -45.61 7.45
N LEU A 64 30.19 -44.61 7.33
CA LEU A 64 31.40 -44.71 6.50
C LEU A 64 32.43 -45.71 7.04
N TRP A 65 32.60 -45.77 8.36
CA TRP A 65 33.50 -46.70 9.02
C TRP A 65 32.98 -47.14 10.39
N LYS A 66 33.59 -48.20 10.94
CA LYS A 66 33.27 -48.76 12.27
C LYS A 66 33.40 -47.70 13.37
N GLN A 67 32.64 -47.83 14.46
CA GLN A 67 32.56 -46.83 15.52
C GLN A 67 33.90 -46.61 16.27
N LYS A 68 34.75 -47.64 16.33
CA LYS A 68 36.08 -47.62 16.97
C LYS A 68 37.07 -48.45 16.12
N GLY A 69 38.37 -48.29 16.38
CA GLY A 69 39.44 -49.10 15.78
C GLY A 69 40.03 -48.57 14.47
N THR A 70 39.67 -47.37 14.02
CA THR A 70 40.12 -46.79 12.74
C THR A 70 41.09 -45.60 12.87
N GLY A 71 41.32 -45.10 14.10
CA GLY A 71 42.13 -43.90 14.35
C GLY A 71 41.53 -42.57 13.86
N ARG A 72 40.41 -42.60 13.13
CA ARG A 72 39.70 -41.42 12.60
C ARG A 72 38.63 -40.92 13.57
N ALA A 73 38.22 -39.65 13.40
CA ALA A 73 37.06 -39.09 14.09
C ALA A 73 35.80 -39.94 13.86
N ARG A 74 34.87 -39.96 14.82
CA ARG A 74 33.63 -40.72 14.72
C ARG A 74 32.65 -40.00 13.78
N VAL A 75 32.19 -40.68 12.73
CA VAL A 75 31.26 -40.10 11.76
C VAL A 75 30.06 -41.03 11.56
N GLY A 76 28.86 -40.43 11.60
CA GLY A 76 27.60 -41.14 11.36
C GLY A 76 27.18 -41.15 9.90
N SER A 77 27.42 -40.06 9.17
CA SER A 77 27.03 -39.89 7.77
C SER A 77 27.87 -38.79 7.09
N ILE A 78 28.09 -38.92 5.78
CA ILE A 78 28.69 -37.87 4.94
C ILE A 78 27.78 -36.68 4.70
N ARG A 79 26.47 -36.80 4.91
CA ARG A 79 25.51 -35.70 4.66
C ARG A 79 25.51 -34.67 5.79
N THR A 80 26.36 -34.83 6.80
CA THR A 80 26.41 -33.94 7.96
C THR A 80 26.99 -32.57 7.60
N PRO A 81 26.59 -31.48 8.28
CA PRO A 81 27.00 -30.10 7.95
C PRO A 81 28.51 -29.86 8.03
N LEU A 82 29.24 -30.70 8.77
CA LEU A 82 30.70 -30.63 8.91
C LEU A 82 31.42 -31.04 7.62
N TRP A 83 30.76 -31.78 6.74
CA TRP A 83 31.33 -32.30 5.50
C TRP A 83 31.06 -31.37 4.32
N ARG A 84 31.98 -31.35 3.36
CA ARG A 84 31.77 -30.67 2.08
C ARG A 84 30.57 -31.30 1.36
N GLY A 85 29.65 -30.45 0.90
CA GLY A 85 28.39 -30.91 0.29
C GLY A 85 27.36 -31.45 1.31
N GLY A 86 27.62 -31.31 2.61
CA GLY A 86 26.67 -31.65 3.67
C GLY A 86 25.44 -30.73 3.71
N GLY A 87 24.39 -31.16 4.41
CA GLY A 87 23.17 -30.36 4.54
C GLY A 87 23.30 -29.20 5.50
N THR A 88 22.55 -28.13 5.26
CA THR A 88 22.49 -26.94 6.13
C THR A 88 21.62 -27.23 7.36
N VAL A 89 22.06 -26.80 8.56
CA VAL A 89 21.32 -27.05 9.83
C VAL A 89 20.17 -26.05 10.00
N HIS A 90 20.47 -24.76 9.97
CA HIS A 90 19.52 -23.67 10.12
C HIS A 90 19.51 -22.79 8.88
N GLY A 91 19.07 -23.36 7.76
CA GLY A 91 18.90 -22.61 6.53
C GLY A 91 17.46 -22.14 6.31
N PRO A 92 17.23 -21.26 5.32
CA PRO A 92 15.90 -20.79 4.98
C PRO A 92 15.00 -21.96 4.55
N LYS A 93 13.73 -21.86 4.96
CA LYS A 93 12.65 -22.73 4.50
C LYS A 93 11.55 -21.89 3.87
N PRO A 94 10.82 -22.44 2.89
CA PRO A 94 9.66 -21.78 2.35
C PRO A 94 8.66 -21.46 3.46
N ARG A 95 8.23 -20.21 3.54
CA ARG A 95 7.26 -19.73 4.53
C ARG A 95 6.48 -18.54 4.00
N SER A 96 5.26 -18.38 4.49
CA SER A 96 4.54 -17.10 4.34
C SER A 96 5.09 -16.09 5.34
N TYR A 97 5.17 -14.82 4.90
CA TYR A 97 5.50 -13.67 5.73
C TYR A 97 4.25 -12.85 6.11
N GLU A 98 3.08 -13.25 5.62
CA GLU A 98 1.80 -12.60 5.91
C GLU A 98 1.41 -12.80 7.37
N TYR A 99 0.79 -11.78 7.95
CA TYR A 99 0.23 -11.81 9.29
C TYR A 99 -1.06 -10.98 9.32
N ALA A 100 -2.00 -11.34 10.20
CA ALA A 100 -3.29 -10.65 10.25
C ALA A 100 -3.13 -9.20 10.74
N PHE A 101 -3.72 -8.27 9.99
CA PHE A 101 -3.76 -6.85 10.34
C PHE A 101 -5.22 -6.37 10.50
N PRO A 102 -5.61 -5.79 11.64
CA PRO A 102 -7.00 -5.37 11.86
C PRO A 102 -7.46 -4.31 10.85
N GLN A 103 -8.65 -4.51 10.27
CA GLN A 103 -9.20 -3.59 9.27
C GLN A 103 -9.35 -2.15 9.80
N LYS A 104 -9.71 -1.97 11.08
CA LYS A 104 -9.79 -0.64 11.70
C LYS A 104 -8.44 0.08 11.74
N LYS A 105 -7.34 -0.65 11.96
CA LYS A 105 -5.99 -0.09 11.89
C LYS A 105 -5.66 0.35 10.46
N LEU A 106 -5.98 -0.48 9.47
CA LEU A 106 -5.77 -0.16 8.05
C LEU A 106 -6.54 1.09 7.61
N MET A 107 -7.82 1.17 7.96
CA MET A 107 -8.65 2.35 7.65
C MET A 107 -8.20 3.60 8.42
N GLY A 108 -7.59 3.44 9.60
CA GLY A 108 -6.92 4.54 10.31
C GLY A 108 -5.65 5.02 9.61
N ALA A 109 -4.83 4.09 9.12
CA ALA A 109 -3.63 4.39 8.34
C ALA A 109 -4.00 5.11 7.04
N LEU A 110 -5.05 4.67 6.35
CA LEU A 110 -5.50 5.28 5.10
C LEU A 110 -5.95 6.72 5.30
N ARG A 111 -6.71 7.00 6.36
CA ARG A 111 -7.07 8.36 6.77
C ARG A 111 -5.84 9.24 7.03
N SER A 112 -4.88 8.71 7.78
CA SER A 112 -3.64 9.43 8.10
C SER A 112 -2.83 9.74 6.84
N ALA A 113 -2.76 8.79 5.90
CA ALA A 113 -2.03 8.97 4.63
C ALA A 113 -2.67 10.04 3.74
N ILE A 114 -4.01 10.04 3.62
CA ILE A 114 -4.72 11.05 2.82
C ILE A 114 -4.60 12.44 3.50
N SER A 115 -4.75 12.51 4.82
CA SER A 115 -4.56 13.75 5.57
C SER A 115 -3.16 14.34 5.38
N ALA A 116 -2.12 13.50 5.42
CA ALA A 116 -0.76 13.91 5.12
C ALA A 116 -0.62 14.48 3.71
N LYS A 117 -1.22 13.84 2.69
CA LYS A 117 -1.20 14.35 1.31
C LYS A 117 -1.92 15.68 1.13
N ILE A 118 -3.00 15.89 1.85
CA ILE A 118 -3.74 17.16 1.87
C ILE A 118 -2.89 18.25 2.51
N ASN A 119 -2.27 17.97 3.67
CA ASN A 119 -1.40 18.92 4.37
C ASN A 119 -0.16 19.30 3.55
N ASP A 120 0.39 18.36 2.78
CA ASP A 120 1.52 18.60 1.87
C ASP A 120 1.12 19.35 0.59
N GLY A 121 -0.19 19.56 0.35
CA GLY A 121 -0.70 20.17 -0.89
C GLY A 121 -0.57 19.29 -2.13
N LYS A 122 -0.35 17.97 -1.97
CA LYS A 122 -0.10 17.00 -3.06
C LYS A 122 -1.32 16.13 -3.38
N PHE A 123 -2.50 16.64 -3.06
CA PHE A 123 -3.78 15.96 -3.23
C PHE A 123 -4.69 16.76 -4.16
N THR A 124 -5.11 16.15 -5.25
CA THR A 124 -5.93 16.80 -6.29
C THR A 124 -7.19 15.98 -6.55
N ILE A 125 -8.34 16.67 -6.64
CA ILE A 125 -9.60 16.04 -7.03
C ILE A 125 -9.94 16.46 -8.45
N VAL A 126 -10.16 15.48 -9.32
CA VAL A 126 -10.60 15.67 -10.70
C VAL A 126 -12.06 15.28 -10.83
N ASP A 127 -12.83 16.02 -11.62
CA ASP A 127 -14.25 15.72 -11.85
C ASP A 127 -14.44 14.35 -12.51
N SER A 128 -13.73 14.11 -13.61
CA SER A 128 -13.73 12.84 -14.35
C SER A 128 -12.40 12.64 -15.09
N PHE A 129 -11.95 11.38 -15.19
CA PHE A 129 -10.80 10.97 -15.98
C PHE A 129 -11.15 10.53 -17.41
N GLU A 130 -12.40 10.75 -17.85
CA GLU A 130 -12.84 10.36 -19.19
C GLU A 130 -12.04 11.08 -20.29
N VAL A 131 -11.50 10.29 -21.22
CA VAL A 131 -10.79 10.80 -22.41
C VAL A 131 -11.39 10.17 -23.66
N ALA A 132 -11.54 10.99 -24.71
CA ALA A 132 -12.12 10.54 -25.98
C ALA A 132 -11.33 9.37 -26.61
N GLU A 133 -10.00 9.41 -26.52
CA GLU A 133 -9.09 8.44 -27.10
C GLU A 133 -8.13 7.83 -26.07
N ALA A 134 -7.84 6.54 -26.19
CA ALA A 134 -6.88 5.81 -25.34
C ALA A 134 -5.41 6.10 -25.72
N LYS A 135 -4.99 7.37 -25.71
CA LYS A 135 -3.63 7.80 -26.07
C LYS A 135 -2.84 8.27 -24.85
N THR A 136 -1.72 7.61 -24.57
CA THR A 136 -0.79 7.93 -23.47
C THR A 136 -0.30 9.37 -23.48
N LYS A 137 -0.09 9.95 -24.68
CA LYS A 137 0.31 11.35 -24.84
C LYS A 137 -0.71 12.32 -24.25
N LEU A 138 -2.01 12.06 -24.45
CA LEU A 138 -3.07 12.90 -23.91
C LEU A 138 -3.07 12.86 -22.38
N PHE A 139 -2.93 11.66 -21.80
CA PHE A 139 -2.82 11.49 -20.35
C PHE A 139 -1.59 12.17 -19.77
N ARG A 140 -0.43 12.08 -20.43
CA ARG A 140 0.76 12.80 -19.97
C ARG A 140 0.53 14.30 -19.97
N THR A 141 -0.05 14.85 -21.04
CA THR A 141 -0.35 16.28 -21.10
C THR A 141 -1.38 16.72 -20.06
N ALA A 142 -2.36 15.88 -19.72
CA ALA A 142 -3.32 16.17 -18.65
C ALA A 142 -2.64 16.18 -17.28
N LEU A 143 -1.77 15.21 -16.99
CA LEU A 143 -0.99 15.16 -15.75
C LEU A 143 -0.04 16.35 -15.61
N ASP A 144 0.60 16.78 -16.71
CA ASP A 144 1.47 17.96 -16.73
C ASP A 144 0.67 19.24 -16.40
N LYS A 145 -0.56 19.37 -16.91
CA LYS A 145 -1.46 20.51 -16.59
C LYS A 145 -1.97 20.50 -15.15
N LEU A 146 -2.10 19.32 -14.55
CA LEU A 146 -2.46 19.14 -13.15
C LEU A 146 -1.27 19.34 -12.20
N GLU A 147 -0.09 19.67 -12.74
CA GLU A 147 1.17 19.80 -12.00
C GLU A 147 1.50 18.55 -11.17
N ALA A 148 1.01 17.39 -11.62
CA ALA A 148 1.14 16.12 -10.95
C ALA A 148 2.57 15.58 -11.14
N GLY A 149 3.50 16.04 -10.29
CA GLY A 149 4.96 15.98 -10.38
C GLY A 149 5.62 14.79 -11.10
N LYS A 150 6.55 14.09 -10.42
CA LYS A 150 7.30 12.98 -11.05
C LYS A 150 6.58 11.65 -10.95
N THR A 151 5.87 11.43 -9.85
CA THR A 151 5.16 10.17 -9.58
C THR A 151 3.76 10.46 -9.09
N THR A 152 2.78 9.79 -9.68
CA THR A 152 1.35 10.11 -9.49
C THR A 152 0.54 8.84 -9.31
N LEU A 153 -0.23 8.79 -8.23
CA LEU A 153 -1.27 7.78 -8.04
C LEU A 153 -2.58 8.32 -8.63
N LEU A 154 -3.13 7.61 -9.61
CA LEU A 154 -4.47 7.86 -10.13
C LEU A 154 -5.45 6.94 -9.41
N VAL A 155 -6.50 7.52 -8.83
CA VAL A 155 -7.55 6.75 -8.16
C VAL A 155 -8.89 6.98 -8.84
N GLU A 156 -9.41 5.92 -9.45
CA GLU A 156 -10.73 5.91 -10.10
C GLU A 156 -11.75 5.13 -9.25
N SER A 157 -13.03 5.43 -9.45
CA SER A 157 -14.11 4.73 -8.77
C SER A 157 -14.16 3.26 -9.17
N SER A 158 -14.30 2.38 -8.18
CA SER A 158 -14.43 0.92 -8.37
C SER A 158 -15.64 0.50 -9.23
N ARG A 159 -16.58 1.41 -9.51
CA ARG A 159 -17.79 1.15 -10.32
C ARG A 159 -17.60 1.44 -11.81
N LYS A 160 -16.57 2.19 -12.19
CA LYS A 160 -16.34 2.68 -13.55
C LYS A 160 -14.85 2.60 -13.88
N LEU A 161 -14.34 1.41 -14.18
CA LEU A 161 -13.01 1.32 -14.78
C LEU A 161 -13.14 1.54 -16.29
N ASP A 162 -12.78 2.73 -16.76
CA ASP A 162 -12.68 2.99 -18.20
C ASP A 162 -11.45 2.28 -18.78
N GLU A 163 -11.66 1.45 -19.80
CA GLU A 163 -10.58 0.76 -20.51
C GLU A 163 -9.59 1.76 -21.13
N LYS A 164 -10.08 2.91 -21.59
CA LYS A 164 -9.23 3.95 -22.18
C LYS A 164 -8.27 4.54 -21.16
N LEU A 165 -8.74 4.77 -19.94
CA LEU A 165 -7.93 5.26 -18.82
C LEU A 165 -6.86 4.23 -18.44
N TYR A 166 -7.24 2.95 -18.34
CA TYR A 166 -6.30 1.88 -18.02
C TYR A 166 -5.21 1.74 -19.10
N LEU A 167 -5.58 1.67 -20.38
CA LEU A 167 -4.63 1.56 -21.49
C LEU A 167 -3.74 2.80 -21.62
N GLY A 168 -4.29 3.99 -21.37
CA GLY A 168 -3.58 5.26 -21.47
C GLY A 168 -2.61 5.54 -20.31
N SER A 169 -2.89 5.04 -19.11
CA SER A 169 -2.08 5.27 -17.91
C SER A 169 -0.98 4.21 -17.70
N ARG A 170 -1.24 2.94 -18.00
CA ARG A 170 -0.32 1.82 -17.67
C ARG A 170 1.10 1.92 -18.25
N ASN A 171 1.26 2.66 -19.34
CA ASN A 171 2.55 2.82 -20.03
C ASN A 171 3.36 4.01 -19.52
N LEU A 172 2.78 4.87 -18.66
CA LEU A 172 3.47 6.03 -18.12
C LEU A 172 4.34 5.64 -16.93
N ALA A 173 5.64 5.86 -17.03
CA ALA A 173 6.56 5.61 -15.93
C ALA A 173 6.23 6.52 -14.73
N GLY A 174 6.17 5.93 -13.53
CA GLY A 174 5.87 6.67 -12.31
C GLY A 174 4.38 6.98 -12.10
N VAL A 175 3.49 6.48 -12.97
CA VAL A 175 2.04 6.59 -12.80
C VAL A 175 1.47 5.21 -12.53
N GLU A 176 0.59 5.10 -11.54
CA GLU A 176 -0.15 3.87 -11.26
C GLU A 176 -1.63 4.20 -11.11
N LEU A 177 -2.47 3.42 -11.79
CA LEU A 177 -3.92 3.51 -11.68
C LEU A 177 -4.39 2.45 -10.70
N VAL A 178 -5.11 2.87 -9.67
CA VAL A 178 -5.68 2.01 -8.63
C VAL A 178 -7.16 2.33 -8.49
N LEU A 179 -7.98 1.33 -8.15
CA LEU A 179 -9.39 1.54 -7.85
C LEU A 179 -9.58 2.03 -6.43
N SER A 180 -10.64 2.81 -6.17
CA SER A 180 -11.00 3.30 -4.83
C SER A 180 -11.10 2.19 -3.77
N SER A 181 -11.45 0.96 -4.18
CA SER A 181 -11.53 -0.23 -3.33
C SER A 181 -10.18 -0.87 -2.99
N GLU A 182 -9.15 -0.60 -3.80
CA GLU A 182 -7.83 -1.22 -3.73
C GLU A 182 -6.76 -0.27 -3.17
N VAL A 183 -7.09 1.02 -2.99
CA VAL A 183 -6.15 2.02 -2.47
C VAL A 183 -5.58 1.59 -1.13
N HIS A 184 -4.27 1.40 -1.09
CA HIS A 184 -3.54 1.12 0.12
C HIS A 184 -2.80 2.37 0.63
N PRO A 185 -2.62 2.54 1.96
CA PRO A 185 -1.72 3.58 2.51
C PRO A 185 -0.30 3.54 1.92
N TYR A 186 0.14 2.36 1.48
CA TYR A 186 1.45 2.16 0.85
C TYR A 186 1.55 2.92 -0.47
N ASP A 187 0.51 2.85 -1.31
CA ASP A 187 0.51 3.48 -2.63
C ASP A 187 0.52 5.00 -2.46
N LEU A 188 -0.30 5.52 -1.54
CA LEU A 188 -0.30 6.95 -1.22
C LEU A 188 1.05 7.46 -0.76
N LEU A 189 1.80 6.69 0.02
CA LEU A 189 3.15 7.08 0.47
C LEU A 189 4.22 6.91 -0.62
N ARG A 190 4.03 5.95 -1.53
CA ARG A 190 4.97 5.66 -2.61
C ARG A 190 4.96 6.72 -3.70
N TYR A 191 3.79 7.25 -4.03
CA TYR A 191 3.60 8.26 -5.07
C TYR A 191 3.66 9.67 -4.46
N GLU A 192 4.23 10.61 -5.20
CA GLU A 192 4.36 11.99 -4.72
C GLU A 192 3.01 12.71 -4.71
N HIS A 193 2.28 12.66 -5.82
CA HIS A 193 0.94 13.25 -5.96
C HIS A 193 -0.12 12.16 -5.99
N ALA A 194 -1.29 12.46 -5.43
CA ALA A 194 -2.45 11.59 -5.51
C ALA A 194 -3.62 12.35 -6.14
N VAL A 195 -4.11 11.83 -7.27
CA VAL A 195 -5.19 12.42 -8.05
C VAL A 195 -6.39 11.48 -7.99
N PHE A 196 -7.48 11.94 -7.40
CA PHE A 196 -8.69 11.16 -7.20
C PHE A 196 -9.80 11.68 -8.12
N SER A 197 -10.60 10.78 -8.68
CA SER A 197 -11.89 11.20 -9.26
C SER A 197 -12.86 11.58 -8.15
N LYS A 198 -13.80 12.48 -8.45
CA LYS A 198 -14.85 12.88 -7.52
C LYS A 198 -15.65 11.66 -7.04
N ASP A 199 -16.02 10.77 -7.95
CA ASP A 199 -16.72 9.52 -7.64
C ASP A 199 -15.90 8.61 -6.70
N ALA A 200 -14.57 8.57 -6.88
CA ALA A 200 -13.67 7.75 -6.05
C ALA A 200 -13.60 8.27 -4.61
N ILE A 201 -13.43 9.58 -4.42
CA ILE A 201 -13.31 10.17 -3.08
C ILE A 201 -14.63 10.12 -2.31
N GLU A 202 -15.77 10.25 -2.99
CA GLU A 202 -17.10 10.06 -2.40
C GLU A 202 -17.26 8.64 -1.84
N ALA A 203 -16.99 7.61 -2.65
CA ALA A 203 -17.08 6.21 -2.23
C ALA A 203 -16.11 5.88 -1.07
N LEU A 204 -14.91 6.46 -1.11
CA LEU A 204 -13.90 6.25 -0.08
C LEU A 204 -14.30 6.94 1.23
N GLN A 205 -14.86 8.15 1.16
CA GLN A 205 -15.41 8.87 2.31
C GLN A 205 -16.52 8.08 3.01
N GLU A 206 -17.46 7.51 2.27
CA GLU A 206 -18.52 6.66 2.84
C GLU A 206 -17.96 5.44 3.57
N THR A 207 -16.94 4.81 2.98
CA THR A 207 -16.30 3.64 3.56
C THR A 207 -15.57 4.00 4.85
N LEU A 208 -14.76 5.06 4.83
CA LEU A 208 -14.00 5.50 6.00
C LEU A 208 -14.88 5.95 7.17
N LYS A 209 -16.02 6.61 6.91
CA LYS A 209 -17.01 7.02 7.94
C LYS A 209 -17.48 5.85 8.81
N LYS A 210 -17.59 4.65 8.24
CA LYS A 210 -18.03 3.42 8.96
C LYS A 210 -16.99 2.95 9.99
N PHE A 211 -15.71 3.21 9.73
CA PHE A 211 -14.59 2.73 10.55
C PHE A 211 -14.03 3.77 11.52
N VAL A 212 -14.62 4.98 11.57
CA VAL A 212 -14.23 5.98 12.56
C VAL A 212 -14.62 5.53 13.97
N SER A 213 -13.69 5.73 14.91
CA SER A 213 -13.91 5.38 16.31
C SER A 213 -15.04 6.23 16.91
N LYS A 214 -15.93 5.60 17.69
CA LYS A 214 -16.98 6.32 18.43
C LYS A 214 -16.39 7.37 19.39
N ARG A 215 -15.19 7.12 19.91
CA ARG A 215 -14.49 8.04 20.82
C ARG A 215 -14.00 9.29 20.07
N SER A 216 -13.44 9.14 18.86
CA SER A 216 -13.03 10.30 18.05
C SER A 216 -14.23 11.09 17.56
N LYS A 217 -15.34 10.43 17.20
CA LYS A 217 -16.64 11.09 16.90
C LYS A 217 -17.07 12.01 18.04
N SER A 218 -17.14 11.49 19.26
CA SER A 218 -17.55 12.29 20.43
C SER A 218 -16.62 13.47 20.74
N THR A 219 -15.32 13.34 20.42
CA THR A 219 -14.34 14.40 20.64
C THR A 219 -14.49 15.51 19.60
N ALA A 220 -14.67 15.13 18.33
CA ALA A 220 -14.92 16.07 17.24
C ALA A 220 -16.28 16.79 17.37
N GLU A 221 -17.30 16.11 17.89
CA GLU A 221 -18.59 16.73 18.22
C GLU A 221 -18.44 17.75 19.35
N ARG A 222 -17.72 17.41 20.43
CA ARG A 222 -17.45 18.33 21.54
C ARG A 222 -16.65 19.56 21.10
N SER A 223 -15.65 19.41 20.24
CA SER A 223 -14.88 20.55 19.72
C SER A 223 -15.72 21.45 18.82
N LYS A 224 -16.65 20.88 18.03
CA LYS A 224 -17.59 21.67 17.21
C LYS A 224 -18.58 22.48 18.06
N VAL A 225 -19.08 21.90 19.16
CA VAL A 225 -19.96 22.63 20.10
C VAL A 225 -19.20 23.77 20.76
N ALA A 226 -17.98 23.52 21.24
CA ALA A 226 -17.14 24.55 21.86
C ALA A 226 -16.78 25.70 20.90
N GLN A 227 -16.52 25.43 19.62
CA GLN A 227 -16.28 26.48 18.63
C GLN A 227 -17.53 27.31 18.29
N LYS A 228 -18.72 26.74 18.47
CA LYS A 228 -20.00 27.40 18.20
C LYS A 228 -20.50 28.25 19.38
N GLU A 229 -20.02 27.98 20.59
CA GLU A 229 -20.33 28.78 21.79
C GLU A 229 -19.40 30.01 21.96
N VAL A 230 -18.30 30.05 21.21
CA VAL A 230 -17.30 31.14 21.24
C VAL A 230 -17.50 32.16 20.10
N ALA A 231 -18.40 31.87 19.15
CA ALA A 231 -18.76 32.73 18.02
C ALA A 231 -20.15 33.35 18.24
#